data_AF-A0A954SMQ6-F1
#
_entry.id   AF-A0A954SMQ6-F1
#
_cell.length_a   1.000
_cell.length_b   1.000
_cell.length_c   1.000
_cell.angle_alpha   90.00
_cell.angle_beta   90.00
_cell.angle_gamma   90.00
#
_symmetry.space_group_name_H-M   'P 1'
#
loop_
_entity.id
_entity.type
_entity.pdbx_description
1 polymer ?
#
loop_
_entity_poly.entity_id
_entity_poly.type
_entity_poly.pdbx_seq_one_letter_code
_entity_poly.pdbx_strand_id
1 'polypeptide(L)'
;MTPSIDALTTPEEELREKAHVEIGDYQYGFHDPTDKYTFMSRKGLDADIIGQISEMKGEPGWMRDFRLKSFEIFQQKPMPHWGGD
;
A
#
# COMPACT_ATOMS: atom_id res chain seq x y z
N MET A 1 -45.82 8.34 7.68
CA MET A 1 -45.24 9.14 6.58
C MET A 1 -43.95 9.76 7.09
N THR A 2 -42.85 9.03 6.98
CA THR A 2 -41.52 9.56 7.23
C THR A 2 -41.08 10.34 6.00
N PRO A 3 -40.69 11.62 6.09
CA PRO A 3 -40.14 12.32 4.95
C PRO A 3 -38.77 11.71 4.62
N SER A 4 -38.56 11.49 3.33
CA SER A 4 -37.33 11.01 2.71
C SER A 4 -36.22 12.03 2.96
N ILE A 5 -35.11 11.61 3.56
CA ILE A 5 -33.88 12.40 3.66
C ILE A 5 -33.08 12.10 2.40
N ASP A 6 -33.33 12.88 1.36
CA ASP A 6 -32.47 12.93 0.20
C ASP A 6 -31.21 13.76 0.54
N ALA A 7 -30.06 13.15 0.27
CA ALA A 7 -28.78 13.77 -0.04
C ALA A 7 -28.22 14.80 0.97
N LEU A 8 -27.71 14.31 2.10
CA LEU A 8 -26.58 14.96 2.76
C LEU A 8 -25.33 14.11 2.45
N THR A 9 -24.68 14.44 1.32
CA THR A 9 -23.29 14.01 1.08
C THR A 9 -22.48 14.38 2.32
N THR A 10 -21.88 13.37 2.94
CA THR A 10 -21.17 13.57 4.22
C THR A 10 -19.90 14.38 3.92
N PRO A 11 -19.44 15.30 4.79
CA PRO A 11 -18.24 16.11 4.53
C PRO A 11 -16.99 15.30 4.17
N GLU A 12 -16.95 14.02 4.55
CA GLU A 12 -15.90 13.08 4.18
C GLU A 12 -15.89 12.68 2.69
N GLU A 13 -17.06 12.63 2.02
CA GLU A 13 -17.13 12.31 0.58
C GLU A 13 -16.62 13.48 -0.28
N GLU A 14 -16.92 14.73 0.08
CA GLU A 14 -16.38 15.92 -0.61
C GLU A 14 -14.86 16.06 -0.45
N LEU A 15 -14.32 15.66 0.70
CA LEU A 15 -12.87 15.60 0.95
C LEU A 15 -12.19 14.53 0.09
N ARG A 16 -12.88 13.42 -0.17
CA ARG A 16 -12.39 12.31 -0.98
C ARG A 16 -12.37 12.66 -2.48
N GLU A 17 -13.34 13.44 -2.93
CA GLU A 17 -13.41 13.95 -4.31
C GLU A 17 -12.33 15.01 -4.61
N LYS A 18 -12.00 15.86 -3.62
CA LYS A 18 -10.94 16.88 -3.74
C LYS A 18 -9.51 16.35 -3.68
N ALA A 19 -9.31 15.06 -3.44
CA ALA A 19 -7.98 14.44 -3.40
C ALA A 19 -7.52 13.87 -4.76
N HIS A 20 -8.31 14.04 -5.83
CA HIS A 20 -7.87 13.71 -7.18
C HIS A 20 -7.09 14.91 -7.75
N VAL A 21 -5.81 14.99 -7.42
CA VAL A 21 -4.89 15.93 -8.07
C VAL A 21 -4.72 15.46 -9.51
N GLU A 22 -5.24 16.22 -10.49
CA GLU A 22 -4.87 16.02 -11.88
C GLU A 22 -3.39 16.35 -12.04
N ILE A 23 -2.57 15.30 -11.97
CA ILE A 23 -1.18 15.33 -12.42
C ILE A 23 -1.29 15.57 -13.93
N GLY A 24 -1.14 16.82 -14.36
CA GLY A 24 -1.19 17.17 -15.78
C GLY A 24 -0.28 16.26 -16.61
N ASP A 25 -0.63 16.03 -17.87
CA ASP A 25 0.02 15.05 -18.74
C ASP A 25 1.55 15.13 -18.62
N TYR A 26 2.12 14.16 -17.91
CA TYR A 26 3.54 14.11 -17.64
C TYR A 26 4.27 13.96 -18.97
N GLN A 27 4.90 15.04 -19.42
CA GLN A 27 5.43 15.19 -20.78
C GLN A 27 6.43 14.10 -21.19
N TYR A 28 7.05 13.43 -20.22
CA TYR A 28 8.04 12.37 -20.43
C TYR A 28 7.50 10.94 -20.21
N GLY A 29 6.23 10.78 -19.85
CA GLY A 29 5.51 9.49 -19.86
C GLY A 29 6.08 8.35 -19.00
N PHE A 30 6.84 8.61 -17.93
CA PHE A 30 7.30 7.56 -17.01
C PHE A 30 6.15 7.03 -16.16
N HIS A 31 5.37 6.11 -16.71
CA HIS A 31 4.45 5.28 -15.95
C HIS A 31 4.58 3.84 -16.45
N ASP A 32 4.95 2.92 -15.56
CA ASP A 32 4.86 1.50 -15.87
C ASP A 32 3.42 1.06 -15.61
N PRO A 33 2.72 0.48 -16.60
CA PRO A 33 1.37 0.01 -16.38
C PRO A 33 1.42 -1.21 -15.45
N THR A 34 0.52 -1.21 -14.46
CA THR A 34 0.50 -2.22 -13.38
C THR A 34 -0.24 -3.49 -13.79
N ASP A 35 -0.98 -3.46 -14.89
CA ASP A 35 -1.73 -4.58 -15.48
C ASP A 35 -0.87 -5.83 -15.74
N LYS A 36 0.44 -5.65 -15.95
CA LYS A 36 1.39 -6.73 -16.25
C LYS A 36 2.15 -7.27 -15.03
N TYR A 37 1.81 -6.85 -13.82
CA TYR A 37 2.53 -7.32 -12.64
C TYR A 37 2.17 -8.78 -12.37
N THR A 38 3.20 -9.63 -12.19
CA THR A 38 3.03 -11.05 -11.91
C THR A 38 2.41 -11.31 -10.54
N PHE A 39 2.53 -10.35 -9.62
CA PHE A 39 1.96 -10.41 -8.29
C PHE A 39 1.81 -9.01 -7.73
N MET A 40 0.67 -8.76 -7.10
CA MET A 40 0.45 -7.60 -6.24
C MET A 40 0.06 -8.09 -4.86
N SER A 41 0.86 -7.75 -3.86
CA SER A 41 0.44 -7.94 -2.48
C SER A 41 -0.63 -6.92 -2.11
N ARG A 42 -1.44 -7.23 -1.10
CA ARG A 42 -2.32 -6.23 -0.48
C ARG A 42 -1.49 -5.09 0.13
N LYS A 43 -2.15 -3.96 0.38
CA LYS A 43 -1.54 -2.83 1.08
C LYS A 43 -1.10 -3.22 2.49
N GLY A 44 0.03 -2.66 2.93
CA GLY A 44 0.65 -2.96 4.22
C GLY A 44 1.77 -4.00 4.11
N LEU A 45 2.47 -4.22 5.23
CA LEU A 45 3.52 -5.23 5.36
C LEU A 45 3.32 -6.01 6.66
N ASP A 46 3.26 -7.33 6.55
CA ASP A 46 3.22 -8.26 7.68
C ASP A 46 3.84 -9.61 7.31
N ALA A 47 3.88 -10.53 8.27
CA ALA A 47 4.50 -11.84 8.12
C ALA A 47 3.87 -12.66 6.97
N ASP A 48 2.55 -12.55 6.76
CA ASP A 48 1.84 -13.29 5.72
C ASP A 48 2.23 -12.79 4.33
N ILE A 49 2.34 -11.46 4.15
CA ILE A 49 2.81 -10.87 2.89
C ILE A 49 4.26 -11.28 2.62
N ILE A 50 5.11 -11.29 3.64
CA ILE A 50 6.51 -11.72 3.51
C ILE A 50 6.59 -13.18 3.07
N GLY A 51 5.76 -14.05 3.64
CA GLY A 51 5.63 -15.45 3.25
C GLY A 51 5.23 -15.60 1.78
N GLN A 52 4.16 -14.91 1.38
CA GLN A 52 3.66 -14.91 -0.01
C GLN A 52 4.72 -14.43 -1.01
N ILE A 53 5.47 -13.37 -0.69
CA ILE A 53 6.56 -12.87 -1.54
C ILE A 53 7.64 -13.94 -1.71
N SER A 54 8.02 -14.62 -0.64
CA SER A 54 9.06 -15.66 -0.66
C SER A 54 8.64 -16.86 -1.50
N GLU A 55 7.39 -17.30 -1.35
CA GLU A 55 6.78 -18.40 -2.11
C GLU A 55 6.67 -18.08 -3.60
N MET A 56 6.18 -16.89 -3.93
CA MET A 56 6.07 -16.41 -5.31
C MET A 56 7.45 -16.34 -5.99
N LYS A 57 8.51 -15.98 -5.26
CA LYS A 57 9.88 -15.94 -5.79
C LYS A 57 10.58 -17.30 -5.84
N GLY A 58 9.97 -18.36 -5.30
CA GLY A 58 10.62 -19.68 -5.20
C GLY A 58 11.91 -19.64 -4.37
N GLU A 59 11.93 -18.84 -3.31
CA GLU A 59 13.13 -18.66 -2.49
C GLU A 59 13.44 -19.91 -1.64
N PRO A 60 14.73 -20.19 -1.39
CA PRO A 60 15.11 -21.25 -0.45
C PRO A 60 14.66 -20.91 0.98
N GLY A 61 14.38 -21.93 1.80
CA GLY A 61 13.79 -21.73 3.13
C GLY A 61 14.53 -20.73 4.03
N TRP A 62 15.87 -20.71 3.98
CA TRP A 62 16.69 -19.78 4.76
C TRP A 62 16.42 -18.29 4.42
N MET A 63 16.04 -17.98 3.18
CA MET A 63 15.68 -16.61 2.78
C MET A 63 14.35 -16.20 3.39
N ARG A 64 13.37 -17.11 3.43
CA ARG A 64 12.09 -16.86 4.09
C ARG A 64 12.29 -16.58 5.57
N ASP A 65 13.08 -17.41 6.24
CA ASP A 65 13.39 -17.26 7.67
C ASP A 65 14.14 -15.95 7.95
N PHE A 66 15.10 -15.61 7.07
CA PHE A 66 15.84 -14.34 7.16
C PHE A 66 14.92 -13.12 7.03
N ARG A 67 13.99 -13.13 6.09
CA ARG A 67 13.02 -12.04 5.89
C ARG A 67 12.10 -11.89 7.10
N LEU A 68 11.56 -13.00 7.61
CA LEU A 68 10.67 -12.99 8.78
C LEU A 68 11.41 -12.46 10.02
N LYS A 69 12.64 -12.91 10.26
CA LYS A 69 13.48 -12.40 11.35
C LYS A 69 13.78 -10.91 11.21
N SER A 70 14.05 -10.44 9.99
CA SER A 70 14.29 -9.02 9.72
C SER A 70 13.06 -8.17 10.01
N PHE A 71 11.87 -8.66 9.66
CA PHE A 71 10.61 -7.98 9.95
C PHE A 71 10.33 -7.91 11.46
N GLU A 72 10.59 -8.98 12.20
CA GLU A 72 10.49 -8.98 13.67
C GLU A 72 11.41 -7.91 14.29
N ILE A 73 12.68 -7.87 13.86
CA ILE A 73 13.64 -6.86 14.33
C ILE A 73 13.20 -5.44 13.96
N PHE A 74 12.64 -5.25 12.75
CA PHE A 74 12.11 -3.95 12.33
C PHE A 74 10.99 -3.47 13.25
N GLN A 75 10.03 -4.34 13.58
CA GLN A 75 8.93 -3.99 14.49
C GLN A 75 9.40 -3.67 15.92
N GLN A 76 10.53 -4.23 16.36
CA GLN A 76 11.12 -3.94 17.67
C GLN A 76 11.88 -2.61 17.71
N LYS A 77 12.26 -2.05 16.56
CA LYS A 77 13.05 -0.81 16.50
C LYS A 77 12.12 0.40 16.49
N PRO A 78 12.39 1.44 17.31
CA PRO A 78 11.67 2.69 17.18
C PRO A 78 11.98 3.33 15.82
N MET A 79 11.00 4.04 15.27
CA MET A 79 11.20 4.85 14.08
C MET A 79 12.29 5.89 14.36
N PRO A 80 13.29 6.05 13.47
CA PRO A 80 14.33 7.04 13.65
C PRO A 80 13.75 8.45 13.60
N HIS A 81 14.33 9.37 14.39
CA HIS A 81 13.97 10.80 14.38
C HIS A 81 14.66 11.60 13.26
N TRP A 82 15.41 10.94 12.39
CA TRP A 82 16.07 11.54 11.25
C TRP A 82 15.41 11.06 9.97
N GLY A 83 15.21 11.96 9.01
CA GLY A 83 14.41 11.72 7.81
C GLY A 83 13.53 12.93 7.50
N GLY A 84 12.93 12.98 6.32
CA GLY A 84 11.87 13.96 6.03
C GLY A 84 10.56 13.50 6.66
N ASP A 85 9.79 14.47 7.17
CA ASP A 85 8.44 14.28 7.71
C ASP A 85 7.39 14.06 6.59
#